data_AF-A0A816USA4-F1
#
_entry.id   AF-A0A816USA4-F1
#
_cell.length_a   1.000
_cell.length_b   1.000
_cell.length_c   1.000
_cell.angle_alpha   90.00
_cell.angle_beta   90.00
_cell.angle_gamma   90.00
#
_symmetry.space_group_name_H-M   'P 1'
#
loop_
_entity.id
_entity.type
_entity.pdbx_description
1 polymer ?
#
loop_
_entity_poly.entity_id
_entity_poly.type
_entity_poly.pdbx_seq_one_letter_code
_entity_poly.pdbx_strand_id
1 'polypeptide(L)'
;METFKGKPLFEHQGYLYTVNKNQMTNSLTTHTIVSDAVSKLSDNAISSLPNLRNLKRNVRKIRQRSQNPLSLPTTRDSIVIDPQYTRTARNRTFLHFASGSIDQRILIVSTKKKQLKILENANYIYLDGTFSVVPELYFQLYTIHATYLSHIVPIVYILLRGKHDLVNLVILPLMFLCLI
;
A
#
# COMPACT_ATOMS: atom_id res chain seq x y z
N MET A 1 14.27 37.28 -4.34
CA MET A 1 13.01 36.55 -4.60
C MET A 1 13.32 35.52 -5.69
N GLU A 2 13.98 34.44 -5.31
CA GLU A 2 14.42 33.39 -6.23
C GLU A 2 13.23 32.51 -6.61
N THR A 3 12.91 32.49 -7.90
CA THR A 3 11.99 31.52 -8.49
C THR A 3 12.59 30.12 -8.38
N PHE A 4 12.06 29.32 -7.45
CA PHE A 4 12.37 27.89 -7.36
C PHE A 4 11.96 27.18 -8.66
N LYS A 5 12.95 26.91 -9.52
CA LYS A 5 12.83 25.98 -10.65
C LYS A 5 12.51 24.60 -10.09
N GLY A 6 11.27 24.14 -10.26
CA GLY A 6 10.87 22.78 -9.90
C GLY A 6 11.74 21.76 -10.64
N LYS A 7 12.40 20.87 -9.89
CA LYS A 7 13.17 19.77 -10.48
C LYS A 7 12.25 18.88 -11.33
N PRO A 8 12.71 18.39 -12.50
CA PRO A 8 11.97 17.41 -13.28
C PRO A 8 11.86 16.12 -12.48
N LEU A 9 10.65 15.57 -12.42
CA LEU A 9 10.42 14.21 -11.94
C LEU A 9 10.19 13.35 -13.18
N PHE A 10 10.98 12.28 -13.32
CA PHE A 10 11.03 11.26 -14.38
C PHE A 10 12.14 11.46 -15.43
N GLU A 11 13.19 10.64 -15.31
CA GLU A 11 14.19 10.36 -16.32
C GLU A 11 14.03 8.89 -16.72
N HIS A 12 13.71 8.62 -17.98
CA HIS A 12 13.89 7.28 -18.56
C HIS A 12 14.18 7.43 -20.05
N GLN A 13 15.30 6.87 -20.53
CA GLN A 13 15.72 6.90 -21.93
C GLN A 13 15.73 8.31 -22.56
N GLY A 14 16.32 9.30 -21.88
CA GLY A 14 16.69 10.58 -22.50
C GLY A 14 15.57 11.58 -22.81
N TYR A 15 14.30 11.27 -22.49
CA TYR A 15 13.18 12.21 -22.70
C TYR A 15 12.63 12.76 -21.38
N LEU A 16 12.68 14.07 -21.23
CA LEU A 16 12.10 14.81 -20.11
C LEU A 16 10.63 15.13 -20.42
N TYR A 17 9.69 14.56 -19.66
CA TYR A 17 8.28 14.92 -19.76
C TYR A 17 7.81 15.69 -18.53
N THR A 18 7.38 16.95 -18.71
CA THR A 18 6.96 17.84 -17.62
C THR A 18 5.44 17.85 -17.51
N VAL A 19 4.86 17.10 -16.57
CA VAL A 19 3.46 17.34 -16.16
C VAL A 19 3.46 18.42 -15.08
N ASN A 20 2.86 19.56 -15.37
CA ASN A 20 2.74 20.65 -14.42
C ASN A 20 1.89 20.23 -13.21
N LYS A 21 2.40 20.43 -11.99
CA LYS A 21 1.73 20.10 -10.71
C LYS A 21 0.33 20.74 -10.62
N ASN A 22 0.12 21.90 -11.24
CA ASN A 22 -1.16 22.61 -11.27
C ASN A 22 -2.26 21.88 -12.09
N GLN A 23 -1.89 21.07 -13.08
CA GLN A 23 -2.87 20.27 -13.83
C GLN A 23 -3.29 19.00 -13.07
N MET A 24 -2.51 18.59 -12.06
CA MET A 24 -2.79 17.38 -11.28
C MET A 24 -3.85 17.60 -10.20
N THR A 25 -3.95 18.82 -9.67
CA THR A 25 -4.97 19.24 -8.68
C THR A 25 -6.30 19.65 -9.31
N ASN A 26 -6.37 19.74 -10.64
CA ASN A 26 -7.55 20.19 -11.38
C ASN A 26 -8.68 19.14 -11.35
N SER A 27 -9.95 19.49 -11.59
CA SER A 27 -11.10 18.54 -11.60
C SER A 27 -11.14 17.62 -12.83
N LEU A 28 -10.24 17.85 -13.80
CA LEU A 28 -10.19 17.15 -15.09
C LEU A 28 -9.95 15.64 -14.92
N THR A 29 -10.37 14.83 -15.88
CA THR A 29 -10.12 13.38 -15.79
C THR A 29 -8.64 13.05 -16.05
N THR A 30 -8.16 11.92 -15.52
CA THR A 30 -6.82 11.42 -15.85
C THR A 30 -6.65 11.21 -17.36
N HIS A 31 -7.74 10.89 -18.06
CA HIS A 31 -7.75 10.76 -19.51
C HIS A 31 -7.43 12.08 -20.21
N THR A 32 -8.13 13.14 -19.85
CA THR A 32 -7.96 14.47 -20.47
C THR A 32 -6.58 15.05 -20.21
N ILE A 33 -6.02 14.83 -19.01
CA ILE A 33 -4.65 15.26 -18.67
C ILE A 33 -3.63 14.57 -19.58
N VAL A 34 -3.73 13.24 -19.73
CA VAL A 34 -2.78 12.49 -20.57
C VAL A 34 -2.98 12.77 -22.06
N SER A 35 -4.21 13.06 -22.49
CA SER A 35 -4.49 13.40 -23.89
C SER A 35 -3.93 14.77 -24.27
N ASP A 36 -4.15 15.80 -23.45
CA ASP A 36 -3.63 17.16 -23.64
C ASP A 36 -2.09 17.21 -23.56
N ALA A 37 -1.53 16.37 -22.68
CA ALA A 37 -0.11 16.12 -22.54
C ALA A 37 0.53 15.59 -23.83
N VAL A 38 -0.07 14.53 -24.41
CA VAL A 38 0.46 13.83 -25.57
C VAL A 38 0.27 14.64 -26.85
N SER A 39 -0.82 15.41 -26.98
CA SER A 39 -1.07 16.24 -28.17
C SER A 39 -0.08 17.40 -28.35
N LYS A 40 0.71 17.72 -27.31
CA LYS A 40 1.73 18.79 -27.32
C LYS A 40 3.14 18.27 -27.61
N LEU A 41 3.30 16.96 -27.82
CA LEU A 41 4.59 16.33 -28.07
C LEU A 41 4.84 16.16 -29.57
N SER A 42 6.11 16.15 -29.96
CA SER A 42 6.51 15.78 -31.32
C SER A 42 6.36 14.27 -31.54
N ASP A 43 6.17 13.86 -32.80
CA ASP A 43 5.99 12.44 -33.16
C ASP A 43 7.15 11.54 -32.68
N ASN A 44 8.38 12.07 -32.73
CA ASN A 44 9.56 11.38 -32.22
C ASN A 44 9.49 11.15 -30.70
N ALA A 45 9.00 12.13 -29.94
CA ALA A 45 8.81 11.98 -28.50
C ALA A 45 7.68 11.00 -28.18
N ILE A 46 6.60 10.96 -28.97
CA ILE A 46 5.48 10.04 -28.78
C ILE A 46 5.95 8.58 -28.92
N SER A 47 6.83 8.29 -29.89
CA SER A 47 7.36 6.94 -30.13
C SER A 47 8.16 6.38 -28.94
N SER A 48 8.72 7.26 -28.10
CA SER A 48 9.53 6.91 -26.93
C SER A 48 8.71 6.88 -25.63
N LEU A 49 7.40 7.17 -25.69
CA LEU A 49 6.56 7.17 -24.50
C LEU A 49 6.25 5.74 -24.02
N PRO A 50 6.16 5.52 -22.70
CA PRO A 50 5.54 4.32 -22.19
C PRO A 50 4.06 4.27 -22.61
N ASN A 51 3.52 3.06 -22.76
CA ASN A 51 2.12 2.87 -23.17
C ASN A 51 1.15 3.73 -22.35
N LEU A 52 0.14 4.29 -23.02
CA LEU A 52 -0.94 5.11 -22.47
C LEU A 52 -1.54 4.58 -21.16
N ARG A 53 -1.65 3.25 -20.98
CA ARG A 53 -2.11 2.64 -19.73
C ARG A 53 -1.20 2.99 -18.55
N ASN A 54 0.11 2.96 -18.76
CA ASN A 54 1.11 3.30 -17.72
C ASN A 54 1.11 4.79 -17.41
N LEU A 55 0.99 5.65 -18.43
CA LEU A 55 0.85 7.10 -18.26
C LEU A 55 -0.36 7.46 -17.40
N LYS A 56 -1.54 6.92 -17.74
CA LYS A 56 -2.78 7.10 -16.95
C LYS A 56 -2.62 6.57 -15.51
N ARG A 57 -1.98 5.41 -15.33
CA ARG A 57 -1.71 4.84 -14.00
C ARG A 57 -0.82 5.75 -13.17
N ASN A 58 0.22 6.35 -13.77
CA ASN A 58 1.14 7.25 -13.09
C ASN A 58 0.45 8.54 -12.67
N VAL A 59 -0.30 9.19 -13.57
CA VAL A 59 -1.08 10.40 -13.23
C VAL A 59 -2.05 10.13 -12.08
N ARG A 60 -2.75 8.99 -12.09
CA ARG A 60 -3.64 8.58 -10.98
C ARG A 60 -2.88 8.40 -9.67
N LYS A 61 -1.74 7.71 -9.67
CA LYS A 61 -0.90 7.53 -8.48
C LYS A 61 -0.44 8.86 -7.89
N ILE A 62 -0.03 9.80 -8.74
CA ILE A 62 0.44 11.12 -8.29
C ILE A 62 -0.72 11.89 -7.68
N ARG A 63 -1.89 11.93 -8.33
CA ARG A 63 -3.10 12.55 -7.77
C ARG A 63 -3.48 12.00 -6.42
N GLN A 64 -3.44 10.68 -6.28
CA GLN A 64 -3.77 10.02 -5.02
C GLN A 64 -2.80 10.42 -3.90
N ARG A 65 -1.51 10.60 -4.21
CA ARG A 65 -0.51 11.12 -3.25
C ARG A 65 -0.73 12.60 -2.92
N SER A 66 -1.12 13.43 -3.89
CA SER A 66 -1.38 14.86 -3.66
C SER A 66 -2.66 15.13 -2.88
N GLN A 67 -3.69 14.32 -3.08
CA GLN A 67 -4.99 14.42 -2.40
C GLN A 67 -4.98 13.81 -1.00
N ASN A 68 -4.04 12.90 -0.71
CA ASN A 68 -3.89 12.30 0.60
C ASN A 68 -2.43 12.42 1.07
N PRO A 69 -1.99 13.65 1.44
CA PRO A 69 -0.61 13.95 1.79
C PRO A 69 -0.32 13.48 3.22
N LEU A 70 -0.47 12.19 3.49
CA LEU A 70 0.20 11.63 4.65
C LEU A 70 1.69 11.67 4.35
N SER A 71 2.42 12.48 5.11
CA SER A 71 3.88 12.46 5.08
C SER A 71 4.32 11.01 5.30
N LEU A 72 5.12 10.48 4.38
CA LEU A 72 5.72 9.17 4.59
C LEU A 72 6.52 9.25 5.89
N PRO A 73 6.25 8.39 6.87
CA PRO A 73 7.01 8.40 8.10
C PRO A 73 8.47 8.09 7.76
N THR A 74 9.39 8.91 8.28
CA THR A 74 10.83 8.71 8.12
C THR A 74 11.37 7.75 9.19
N THR A 75 10.70 7.72 10.34
CA THR A 75 11.03 6.83 11.45
C THR A 75 9.80 6.03 11.88
N ARG A 76 10.03 4.87 12.49
CA ARG A 76 8.96 3.98 12.95
C ARG A 76 8.09 4.63 14.03
N ASP A 77 8.70 5.46 14.88
CA ASP A 77 8.02 6.13 15.99
C ASP A 77 7.05 7.21 15.51
N SER A 78 7.33 7.77 14.34
CA SER A 78 6.45 8.74 13.66
C SER A 78 5.23 8.09 13.00
N ILE A 79 5.12 6.76 13.00
CA ILE A 79 3.95 6.06 12.47
C ILE A 79 2.75 6.25 13.41
N VAL A 80 1.96 7.27 13.10
CA VAL A 80 0.65 7.51 13.69
C VAL A 80 -0.41 6.97 12.73
N ILE A 81 -1.13 5.93 13.16
CA ILE A 81 -2.24 5.36 12.39
C ILE A 81 -3.50 6.12 12.77
N ASP A 82 -3.98 6.96 11.87
CA ASP A 82 -5.26 7.65 12.02
C ASP A 82 -6.40 6.62 12.21
N PRO A 83 -7.28 6.81 13.19
CA PRO A 83 -8.45 5.96 13.41
C PRO A 83 -9.25 5.62 12.15
N GLN A 84 -9.30 6.51 11.15
CA GLN A 84 -9.98 6.25 9.88
C GLN A 84 -9.41 5.06 9.10
N TYR A 85 -8.11 4.76 9.27
CA TYR A 85 -7.44 3.62 8.62
C TYR A 85 -7.51 2.33 9.44
N THR A 86 -8.02 2.39 10.66
CA THR A 86 -8.23 1.20 11.51
C THR A 86 -9.49 0.43 11.15
N ARG A 87 -10.32 1.01 10.26
CA ARG A 87 -11.66 0.53 9.91
C ARG A 87 -11.82 0.40 8.40
N THR A 88 -12.57 -0.62 8.00
CA THR A 88 -13.01 -0.79 6.60
C THR A 88 -14.02 0.30 6.20
N ALA A 89 -14.26 0.49 4.90
CA ALA A 89 -15.29 1.38 4.36
C ALA A 89 -16.71 1.10 4.90
N ARG A 90 -16.97 -0.10 5.44
CA ARG A 90 -18.23 -0.47 6.10
C ARG A 90 -18.18 -0.33 7.63
N ASN A 91 -17.26 0.50 8.13
CA ASN A 91 -17.04 0.78 9.55
C ASN A 91 -16.77 -0.46 10.43
N ARG A 92 -16.04 -1.44 9.88
CA ARG A 92 -15.67 -2.68 10.57
C ARG A 92 -14.21 -2.60 11.00
N THR A 93 -13.87 -3.01 12.22
CA THR A 93 -12.47 -3.11 12.65
C THR A 93 -11.66 -3.94 11.66
N PHE A 94 -10.52 -3.39 11.28
CA PHE A 94 -9.59 -3.96 10.30
C PHE A 94 -8.18 -4.10 10.86
N LEU A 95 -7.75 -3.15 11.68
CA LEU A 95 -6.49 -3.24 12.42
C LEU A 95 -6.79 -3.81 13.80
N HIS A 96 -6.33 -5.03 14.05
CA HIS A 96 -6.67 -5.77 15.27
C HIS A 96 -5.61 -5.62 16.37
N PHE A 97 -4.34 -5.41 16.00
CA PHE A 97 -3.26 -5.44 16.99
C PHE A 97 -2.04 -4.62 16.60
N ALA A 98 -1.45 -4.03 17.63
CA ALA A 98 -0.21 -3.26 17.64
C ALA A 98 0.55 -3.62 18.93
N SER A 99 1.00 -4.87 19.12
CA SER A 99 1.76 -5.21 20.34
C SER A 99 3.17 -4.64 20.34
N GLY A 100 3.64 -4.36 21.56
CA GLY A 100 5.02 -3.99 21.85
C GLY A 100 5.15 -2.53 22.26
N SER A 101 6.34 -2.17 22.76
CA SER A 101 6.74 -0.76 22.79
C SER A 101 6.64 -0.16 21.39
N ILE A 102 6.66 1.17 21.27
CA ILE A 102 6.69 1.85 19.97
C ILE A 102 7.76 1.26 19.03
N ASP A 103 8.84 0.69 19.58
CA ASP A 103 9.94 0.02 18.89
C ASP A 103 9.69 -1.43 18.43
N GLN A 104 8.66 -2.10 18.95
CA GLN A 104 8.34 -3.49 18.60
C GLN A 104 6.96 -3.67 17.93
N ARG A 105 6.21 -2.58 17.68
CA ARG A 105 4.88 -2.60 17.05
C ARG A 105 4.83 -3.51 15.82
N ILE A 106 4.19 -4.66 15.97
CA ILE A 106 3.75 -5.54 14.88
C ILE A 106 2.35 -5.11 14.49
N LEU A 107 2.12 -4.88 13.21
CA LEU A 107 0.78 -4.56 12.73
C LEU A 107 0.10 -5.84 12.26
N ILE A 108 -0.97 -6.22 12.95
CA ILE A 108 -1.84 -7.33 12.54
C ILE A 108 -3.14 -6.77 12.00
N VAL A 109 -3.41 -7.08 10.74
CA VAL A 109 -4.54 -6.59 9.98
C VAL A 109 -5.39 -7.78 9.51
N SER A 110 -6.68 -7.77 9.80
CA SER A 110 -7.67 -8.76 9.38
C SER A 110 -9.06 -8.12 9.37
N THR A 111 -10.04 -8.61 8.60
CA THR A 111 -11.41 -8.07 8.72
C THR A 111 -12.34 -9.06 9.45
N LYS A 112 -12.93 -8.61 10.56
CA LYS A 112 -14.08 -9.24 11.25
C LYS A 112 -13.91 -10.69 11.76
N LYS A 113 -14.75 -11.01 12.75
CA LYS A 113 -14.98 -12.37 13.28
C LYS A 113 -15.27 -13.44 12.20
N LYS A 114 -15.84 -13.08 11.03
CA LYS A 114 -16.12 -14.06 9.96
C LYS A 114 -14.86 -14.58 9.25
N GLN A 115 -13.85 -13.75 9.02
CA GLN A 115 -12.62 -14.23 8.37
C GLN A 115 -11.76 -15.02 9.36
N LEU A 116 -11.72 -14.58 10.62
CA LEU A 116 -11.09 -15.37 11.68
C LEU A 116 -11.79 -16.72 11.86
N LYS A 117 -13.13 -16.79 11.73
CA LYS A 117 -13.86 -18.07 11.67
C LYS A 117 -13.48 -18.94 10.48
N ILE A 118 -13.16 -18.37 9.32
CA ILE A 118 -12.65 -19.18 8.19
C ILE A 118 -11.34 -19.84 8.62
N LEU A 119 -10.45 -19.08 9.26
CA LEU A 119 -9.18 -19.59 9.75
C LEU A 119 -9.36 -20.65 10.86
N GLU A 120 -10.27 -20.41 11.80
CA GLU A 120 -10.63 -21.34 12.88
C GLU A 120 -11.15 -22.68 12.35
N ASN A 121 -11.95 -22.66 11.29
CA ASN A 121 -12.54 -23.85 10.68
C ASN A 121 -11.71 -24.41 9.51
N ALA A 122 -10.52 -23.85 9.25
CA ALA A 122 -9.69 -24.30 8.14
C ALA A 122 -8.94 -25.58 8.52
N ASN A 123 -9.06 -26.62 7.69
CA ASN A 123 -8.26 -27.83 7.83
C ASN A 123 -6.76 -27.57 7.59
N TYR A 124 -6.46 -26.56 6.77
CA TYR A 124 -5.10 -26.17 6.41
C TYR A 124 -4.97 -24.66 6.44
N ILE A 125 -3.88 -24.20 7.04
CA ILE A 125 -3.43 -22.82 7.00
C ILE A 125 -2.14 -22.74 6.20
N TYR A 126 -2.00 -21.69 5.40
CA TYR A 126 -0.79 -21.45 4.61
C TYR A 126 -0.15 -20.15 5.05
N LEU A 127 1.18 -20.14 5.13
CA LEU A 127 1.96 -19.00 5.57
C LEU A 127 2.84 -18.56 4.40
N ASP A 128 2.71 -17.32 3.98
CA ASP A 128 3.57 -16.72 2.96
C ASP A 128 4.23 -15.45 3.50
N GLY A 129 5.55 -15.40 3.39
CA GLY A 129 6.37 -14.31 3.88
C GLY A 129 7.09 -13.62 2.73
N THR A 130 6.72 -12.38 2.43
CA THR A 130 7.31 -11.60 1.34
C THR A 130 8.15 -10.44 1.86
N PHE A 131 9.31 -10.24 1.23
CA PHE A 131 10.25 -9.15 1.52
C PHE A 131 10.18 -8.02 0.48
N SER A 132 9.81 -8.34 -0.76
CA SER A 132 9.96 -7.45 -1.91
C SER A 132 8.94 -6.30 -1.97
N VAL A 133 7.82 -6.44 -1.28
CA VAL A 133 6.69 -5.48 -1.30
C VAL A 133 6.54 -4.72 0.02
N VAL A 134 7.49 -4.88 0.93
CA VAL A 134 7.42 -4.37 2.30
C VAL A 134 7.88 -2.92 2.34
N PRO A 135 7.18 -2.02 3.06
CA PRO A 135 7.68 -0.66 3.27
C PRO A 135 9.05 -0.68 3.95
N GLU A 136 9.94 0.25 3.61
CA GLU A 136 11.33 0.32 4.10
C GLU A 136 11.45 0.27 5.64
N LEU A 137 10.43 0.76 6.34
CA LEU A 137 10.36 0.72 7.80
C LEU A 137 10.04 -0.66 8.38
N TYR A 138 9.76 -1.68 7.57
CA TYR A 138 9.45 -3.04 8.00
C TYR A 138 10.39 -4.05 7.33
N PHE A 139 10.61 -5.16 8.01
CA PHE A 139 11.49 -6.22 7.55
C PHE A 139 10.78 -7.19 6.62
N GLN A 140 9.57 -7.62 7.00
CA GLN A 140 8.84 -8.65 6.26
C GLN A 140 7.32 -8.46 6.39
N LEU A 141 6.58 -8.74 5.32
CA LEU A 141 5.14 -8.90 5.35
C LEU A 141 4.83 -10.39 5.36
N TYR A 142 4.19 -10.87 6.41
CA TYR A 142 3.60 -12.20 6.47
C TYR A 142 2.11 -12.15 6.15
N THR A 143 1.65 -13.18 5.47
CA THR A 143 0.25 -13.39 5.18
C THR A 143 -0.16 -14.80 5.58
N ILE A 144 -1.27 -14.89 6.31
CA ILE A 144 -1.89 -16.16 6.68
C ILE A 144 -3.07 -16.36 5.75
N HIS A 145 -3.09 -17.49 5.05
CA HIS A 145 -4.15 -17.87 4.14
C HIS A 145 -4.89 -19.09 4.66
N ALA A 146 -6.16 -19.18 4.31
CA ALA A 146 -7.00 -20.34 4.57
C ALA A 146 -7.85 -20.66 3.35
N THR A 147 -8.32 -21.90 3.29
CA THR A 147 -9.24 -22.35 2.25
C THR A 147 -10.66 -21.88 2.56
N TYR A 148 -11.26 -21.17 1.61
CA TYR A 148 -12.64 -20.73 1.66
C TYR A 148 -13.29 -20.98 0.30
N LEU A 149 -14.38 -21.77 0.28
CA LEU A 149 -15.09 -22.13 -0.96
C LEU A 149 -14.14 -22.67 -2.05
N SER A 150 -13.24 -23.59 -1.68
CA SER A 150 -12.21 -24.17 -2.56
C SER A 150 -11.16 -23.20 -3.11
N HIS A 151 -11.08 -21.98 -2.57
CA HIS A 151 -10.05 -21.00 -2.91
C HIS A 151 -9.15 -20.71 -1.71
N ILE A 152 -7.86 -20.52 -1.95
CA ILE A 152 -6.93 -20.02 -0.93
C ILE A 152 -7.04 -18.50 -0.89
N VAL A 153 -7.43 -17.97 0.26
CA VAL A 153 -7.63 -16.53 0.45
C VAL A 153 -6.79 -16.01 1.62
N PRO A 154 -6.17 -14.82 1.49
CA PRO A 154 -5.46 -14.20 2.60
C PRO A 154 -6.44 -13.69 3.65
N ILE A 155 -6.24 -14.11 4.89
CA ILE A 155 -7.09 -13.80 6.05
C ILE A 155 -6.43 -12.78 6.97
N VAL A 156 -5.13 -12.91 7.19
CA VAL A 156 -4.37 -12.05 8.11
C VAL A 156 -3.12 -11.54 7.41
N TYR A 157 -2.82 -10.26 7.62
CA TYR A 157 -1.59 -9.61 7.17
C TYR A 157 -0.83 -9.11 8.37
N ILE A 158 0.48 -9.37 8.41
CA ILE A 158 1.34 -9.10 9.54
C ILE A 158 2.60 -8.39 9.05
N LEU A 159 2.82 -7.16 9.49
CA LEU A 159 4.08 -6.45 9.22
C LEU A 159 5.04 -6.62 10.40
N LEU A 160 6.16 -7.28 10.14
CA LEU A 160 7.22 -7.55 11.11
C LEU A 160 8.41 -6.60 10.96
N ARG A 161 9.15 -6.39 12.06
CA ARG A 161 10.33 -5.52 12.13
C ARG A 161 11.67 -6.23 12.04
N GLY A 162 11.69 -7.55 12.18
CA GLY A 162 12.90 -8.33 12.15
C GLY A 162 12.60 -9.82 12.01
N LYS A 163 13.65 -10.62 12.09
CA LYS A 163 13.51 -12.07 12.21
C LYS A 163 12.97 -12.36 13.60
N HIS A 164 11.68 -12.72 13.66
CA HIS A 164 11.02 -13.11 14.89
C HIS A 164 10.51 -14.54 14.76
N ASP A 165 10.36 -15.20 15.90
CA ASP A 165 9.63 -16.45 15.97
C ASP A 165 8.14 -16.18 15.75
N LEU A 166 7.69 -16.43 14.52
CA LEU A 166 6.30 -16.27 14.09
C LEU A 166 5.31 -17.06 14.93
N VAL A 167 5.72 -18.24 15.38
CA VAL A 167 4.83 -19.16 16.09
C VAL A 167 4.41 -18.52 17.40
N ASN A 168 5.39 -18.09 18.18
CA ASN A 168 5.17 -17.50 19.49
C ASN A 168 4.57 -16.10 19.41
N LEU A 169 5.01 -15.30 18.44
CA LEU A 169 4.67 -13.89 18.40
C LEU A 169 3.35 -13.59 17.68
N VAL A 170 2.91 -14.50 16.80
CA VAL A 170 1.76 -14.27 15.94
C VAL A 170 0.79 -15.44 15.98
N ILE A 171 1.23 -16.66 15.68
CA ILE A 171 0.32 -17.80 15.50
C ILE A 171 -0.39 -18.13 16.81
N LEU A 172 0.34 -18.27 17.92
CA LEU A 172 -0.25 -18.56 19.23
C LEU A 172 -1.27 -17.48 19.65
N PRO A 173 -0.94 -16.17 19.70
CA PRO A 173 -1.91 -15.12 19.99
C PRO A 173 -3.13 -15.12 19.06
N LEU A 174 -2.92 -15.41 17.78
CA LEU A 174 -3.99 -15.42 16.80
C LEU A 174 -4.92 -16.63 16.96
N MET A 175 -4.39 -17.80 17.33
CA MET A 175 -5.18 -18.97 17.72
C MET A 175 -6.04 -18.67 18.95
N PHE A 176 -5.48 -17.99 19.96
CA PHE A 176 -6.26 -17.52 21.11
C PHE A 176 -7.37 -16.54 20.69
N LEU A 177 -7.09 -15.63 19.76
CA LEU A 177 -8.08 -14.67 19.24
C LEU A 177 -9.20 -15.36 18.43
N CYS A 178 -8.94 -16.55 17.86
CA CYS A 178 -9.96 -17.34 17.16
C CYS A 178 -10.86 -18.13 18.11
N LEU A 179 -10.39 -18.45 19.33
CA LEU A 179 -11.11 -19.24 20.34
C LEU A 179 -12.06 -18.41 21.23
N ILE A 180 -12.19 -17.09 21.00
CA ILE A 180 -13.03 -16.14 21.76
C ILE A 180 -14.08 -15.46 20.84
#